data_AF-A0A3L7AEY7-F1
#
_entry.id   AF-A0A3L7AEY7-F1
#
_cell.length_a   1.000
_cell.length_b   1.000
_cell.length_c   1.000
_cell.angle_alpha   90.00
_cell.angle_beta   90.00
_cell.angle_gamma   90.00
#
_symmetry.space_group_name_H-M   'P 1'
#
loop_
_entity.id
_entity.type
_entity.pdbx_description
1 polymer ?
#
loop_
_entity_poly.entity_id
_entity_poly.type
_entity_poly.pdbx_seq_one_letter_code
_entity_poly.pdbx_strand_id
1 'polypeptide(L)'
;MAINEQGQQLDVAREAEELLRTLAHSTRDVPNPRDSYSMLGELGAIIDHVAQVCEQLSSWHNRVEGGTHYEGEDGGTEGSARAASAELTTAAGALRLASNHVGRAHSHNAVVRWYPEPR
;
A
#
# COMPACT_ATOMS: atom_id res chain seq x y z
N MET A 1 -7.43 -1.19 19.46
CA MET A 1 -6.15 -1.15 20.20
C MET A 1 -5.06 -1.02 19.16
N ALA A 2 -4.26 0.03 19.05
CA ALA A 2 -4.30 1.41 19.55
C ALA A 2 -4.06 2.29 18.31
N ILE A 3 -4.92 3.27 17.98
CA ILE A 3 -4.83 3.89 16.63
C ILE A 3 -4.17 5.27 16.66
N ASN A 4 -4.06 5.94 17.81
CA ASN A 4 -3.54 7.32 17.83
C ASN A 4 -2.80 7.73 19.12
N GLU A 5 -2.17 6.80 19.84
CA GLU A 5 -1.31 7.17 20.96
C GLU A 5 0.17 7.14 20.51
N GLN A 6 0.78 8.33 20.45
CA GLN A 6 2.24 8.56 20.47
C GLN A 6 3.08 7.85 19.40
N GLY A 7 2.88 8.15 18.11
CA GLY A 7 3.88 7.86 17.06
C GLY A 7 4.03 6.39 16.65
N GLN A 8 3.18 5.48 17.15
CA GLN A 8 3.20 4.06 16.81
C GLN A 8 3.01 3.78 15.32
N GLN A 9 2.37 4.69 14.56
CA GLN A 9 2.13 4.49 13.13
C GLN A 9 3.44 4.38 12.33
N LEU A 10 4.51 5.07 12.77
CA LEU A 10 5.81 4.96 12.10
C LEU A 10 6.43 3.58 12.31
N ASP A 11 6.31 3.02 13.51
CA ASP A 11 6.84 1.68 13.81
C ASP A 11 6.03 0.60 13.10
N VAL A 12 4.69 0.73 13.05
CA VAL A 12 3.83 -0.16 12.25
C VAL A 12 4.18 -0.07 10.76
N ALA A 13 4.44 1.13 10.23
CA ALA A 13 4.84 1.31 8.84
C ALA A 13 6.20 0.64 8.55
N ARG A 14 7.16 0.70 9.49
CA ARG A 14 8.44 0.01 9.37
C ARG A 14 8.27 -1.52 9.37
N GLU A 15 7.48 -2.06 10.29
CA GLU A 15 7.19 -3.49 10.35
C GLU A 15 6.50 -3.98 9.07
N ALA A 16 5.53 -3.20 8.55
CA ALA A 16 4.87 -3.51 7.28
C ALA A 16 5.86 -3.50 6.10
N GLU A 17 6.79 -2.54 6.04
CA GLU A 17 7.85 -2.50 5.02
C GLU A 17 8.72 -3.76 5.11
N GLU A 18 9.15 -4.15 6.31
CA GLU A 18 10.02 -5.32 6.49
C GLU A 18 9.35 -6.62 6.05
N LEU A 19 8.06 -6.78 6.37
CA LEU A 19 7.25 -7.91 5.92
C LEU A 19 7.09 -7.92 4.40
N LEU A 20 6.78 -6.78 3.79
CA LEU A 20 6.65 -6.67 2.33
C LEU A 20 7.97 -6.90 1.61
N ARG A 21 9.08 -6.42 2.16
CA ARG A 21 10.43 -6.66 1.65
C ARG A 21 10.77 -8.15 1.70
N THR A 22 10.41 -8.82 2.81
CA THR A 22 10.57 -10.26 2.96
C THR A 22 9.72 -11.02 1.94
N LEU A 23 8.45 -10.64 1.76
CA LEU A 23 7.54 -11.21 0.77
C LEU A 23 8.08 -11.04 -0.67
N ALA A 24 8.55 -9.83 -1.01
CA ALA A 24 9.15 -9.54 -2.31
C ALA A 24 10.39 -10.41 -2.59
N HIS A 25 11.20 -10.68 -1.55
CA HIS A 25 12.35 -11.57 -1.68
C HIS A 25 11.91 -13.04 -1.83
N SER A 26 10.93 -13.50 -1.04
CA SER A 26 10.46 -14.90 -1.10
C SER A 26 9.74 -15.21 -2.40
N THR A 27 9.04 -14.26 -3.02
CA THR A 27 8.33 -14.48 -4.29
C THR A 27 9.24 -14.76 -5.50
N ARG A 28 10.57 -14.70 -5.33
CA ARG A 28 11.53 -15.13 -6.37
C ARG A 28 11.46 -16.62 -6.66
N ASP A 29 11.05 -17.40 -5.66
CA ASP A 29 10.80 -18.84 -5.79
C ASP A 29 9.54 -19.18 -4.98
N VAL A 30 8.46 -19.56 -5.66
CA VAL A 30 7.20 -19.95 -5.00
C VAL A 30 7.20 -21.49 -4.93
N PRO A 31 7.60 -22.10 -3.80
CA PRO A 31 7.91 -23.52 -3.72
C PRO A 31 6.68 -24.41 -3.92
N ASN A 32 5.49 -23.88 -3.63
CA ASN A 32 4.23 -24.57 -3.83
C ASN A 32 3.33 -23.71 -4.75
N PRO A 33 3.28 -24.01 -6.06
CA PRO A 33 2.47 -23.25 -7.01
C PRO A 33 0.98 -23.21 -6.67
N ARG A 34 0.47 -24.13 -5.84
CA ARG A 34 -0.93 -24.12 -5.37
C ARG A 34 -1.25 -22.93 -4.47
N ASP A 35 -0.24 -22.38 -3.81
CA ASP A 35 -0.42 -21.23 -2.91
C ASP A 35 -0.58 -19.91 -3.69
N SER A 36 -0.29 -19.92 -5.00
CA SER A 36 -0.42 -18.75 -5.88
C SER A 36 -1.80 -18.09 -5.83
N TYR A 37 -2.88 -18.87 -5.63
CA TYR A 37 -4.23 -18.31 -5.53
C TYR A 37 -4.36 -17.45 -4.27
N SER A 38 -4.07 -18.02 -3.11
CA SER A 38 -4.09 -17.29 -1.84
C SER A 38 -3.12 -16.10 -1.86
N MET A 39 -1.91 -16.27 -2.41
CA MET A 39 -0.93 -15.18 -2.52
C MET A 39 -1.45 -14.00 -3.35
N LEU A 40 -2.18 -14.25 -4.44
CA LEU A 40 -2.79 -13.17 -5.24
C LEU A 40 -3.93 -12.47 -4.49
N GLY A 41 -4.70 -13.22 -3.69
CA GLY A 41 -5.72 -12.66 -2.80
C GLY A 41 -5.11 -11.73 -1.74
N GLU A 42 -4.07 -12.19 -1.04
CA GLU A 42 -3.36 -11.40 -0.03
C GLU A 42 -2.68 -10.18 -0.64
N LEU A 43 -2.05 -10.31 -1.82
CA LEU A 43 -1.46 -9.17 -2.52
C LEU A 43 -2.52 -8.11 -2.87
N GLY A 44 -3.70 -8.52 -3.32
CA GLY A 44 -4.82 -7.61 -3.57
C GLY A 44 -5.22 -6.85 -2.31
N ALA A 45 -5.40 -7.57 -1.20
CA ALA A 45 -5.73 -6.97 0.09
C ALA A 45 -4.64 -5.99 0.59
N ILE A 46 -3.36 -6.35 0.44
CA ILE A 46 -2.23 -5.46 0.76
C ILE A 46 -2.35 -4.15 -0.03
N ILE A 47 -2.54 -4.22 -1.35
CA ILE A 47 -2.63 -3.03 -2.22
C ILE A 47 -3.82 -2.15 -1.81
N ASP A 48 -4.98 -2.74 -1.49
CA ASP A 48 -6.16 -2.00 -1.02
C ASP A 48 -5.88 -1.28 0.30
N HIS A 49 -5.20 -1.91 1.25
CA HIS A 49 -4.81 -1.26 2.50
C HIS A 49 -3.79 -0.14 2.29
N VAL A 50 -2.82 -0.30 1.39
CA VAL A 50 -1.89 0.80 1.05
C VAL A 50 -2.66 1.98 0.42
N ALA A 51 -3.63 1.71 -0.46
CA ALA A 51 -4.49 2.76 -1.02
C ALA A 51 -5.25 3.51 0.08
N GLN A 52 -5.80 2.79 1.05
CA GLN A 52 -6.48 3.38 2.20
C GLN A 52 -5.54 4.24 3.06
N VAL A 53 -4.30 3.80 3.30
CA VAL A 53 -3.29 4.60 4.01
C VAL A 53 -3.00 5.91 3.26
N CYS A 54 -2.84 5.86 1.94
CA CYS A 54 -2.67 7.06 1.12
C CYS A 54 -3.84 8.03 1.26
N GLU A 55 -5.09 7.54 1.23
CA GLU A 55 -6.29 8.36 1.40
C GLU A 55 -6.37 9.01 2.79
N GLN A 56 -6.00 8.26 3.83
CA GLN A 56 -5.97 8.75 5.20
C GLN A 56 -4.90 9.83 5.40
N LEU A 57 -3.69 9.61 4.86
CA LEU A 57 -2.61 10.59 4.91
C LEU A 57 -2.92 11.85 4.07
N SER A 58 -3.51 11.69 2.88
CA SER A 58 -4.00 12.82 2.07
C SER A 58 -5.03 13.64 2.85
N SER A 59 -5.99 12.97 3.48
CA SER A 59 -6.99 13.61 4.32
C SER A 59 -6.37 14.32 5.52
N TRP A 60 -5.33 13.77 6.12
CA TRP A 60 -4.58 14.42 7.20
C TRP A 60 -3.86 15.68 6.72
N HIS A 61 -3.14 15.59 5.60
CA HIS A 61 -2.49 16.74 4.98
C HIS A 61 -3.45 17.86 4.57
N ASN A 62 -4.68 17.53 4.16
CA ASN A 62 -5.71 18.53 3.87
C ASN A 62 -6.26 19.25 5.12
N ARG A 63 -6.03 18.70 6.32
CA ARG A 63 -6.49 19.28 7.60
C ARG A 63 -5.43 20.13 8.30
N VAL A 64 -4.16 20.07 7.89
CA VAL A 64 -3.11 20.89 8.49
C VAL A 64 -3.11 22.30 7.89
N GLU A 65 -2.73 23.28 8.70
CA GLU A 65 -2.76 24.71 8.36
C GLU A 65 -1.34 25.29 8.40
N GLY A 66 -0.91 25.95 7.33
CA GLY A 66 0.41 26.61 7.27
C GLY A 66 0.49 27.78 8.25
N GLY A 67 1.64 27.95 8.90
CA GLY A 67 1.86 28.93 9.97
C GLY A 67 1.29 28.52 11.34
N THR A 68 0.48 27.47 11.40
CA THR A 68 -0.04 26.89 12.65
C THR A 68 0.57 25.51 12.91
N HIS A 69 0.51 24.63 11.91
CA HIS A 69 0.94 23.23 12.00
C HIS A 69 2.30 22.98 11.35
N TYR A 70 2.68 23.79 10.35
CA TYR A 70 3.98 23.69 9.67
C TYR A 70 4.39 25.06 9.12
N GLU A 71 5.71 25.28 9.01
CA GLU A 71 6.30 26.38 8.25
C GLU A 71 6.92 25.78 6.98
N GLY A 72 6.56 26.30 5.80
CA GLY A 72 7.17 25.87 4.53
C GLY A 72 8.57 26.47 4.39
N GLU A 73 9.54 25.67 3.94
CA GLU A 73 10.95 26.08 3.83
C GLU A 73 11.27 26.82 2.51
N ASP A 74 10.36 26.75 1.55
CA ASP A 74 10.52 27.16 0.15
C ASP A 74 9.88 28.53 -0.17
N GLY A 75 9.43 29.26 0.85
CA GLY A 75 8.98 30.66 0.72
C GLY A 75 7.66 30.85 -0.05
N GLY A 76 7.02 29.75 -0.47
CA GLY A 76 5.70 29.74 -1.13
C GLY A 76 4.66 28.99 -0.30
N THR A 77 3.42 29.48 -0.29
CA THR A 77 2.27 28.82 0.38
C THR A 77 1.78 27.55 -0.33
N GLU A 78 2.35 27.20 -1.49
CA GLU A 78 1.90 26.12 -2.38
C GLU A 78 2.82 24.88 -2.44
N GLY A 79 4.08 24.94 -1.97
CA GLY A 79 4.97 23.76 -1.79
C GLY A 79 4.54 22.84 -0.63
N SER A 80 3.31 23.05 -0.19
CA SER A 80 2.77 22.83 1.14
C SER A 80 2.08 21.49 1.26
N ALA A 81 1.64 21.11 2.46
CA ALA A 81 0.89 19.87 2.73
C ALA A 81 -0.17 19.51 1.67
N ARG A 82 -0.77 20.50 1.00
CA ARG A 82 -1.69 20.31 -0.12
C ARG A 82 -1.08 19.57 -1.32
N ALA A 83 0.18 19.84 -1.68
CA ALA A 83 0.88 19.13 -2.74
C ALA A 83 1.09 17.65 -2.38
N ALA A 84 1.54 17.36 -1.16
CA ALA A 84 1.65 15.99 -0.65
C ALA A 84 0.29 15.26 -0.67
N SER A 85 -0.77 15.95 -0.26
CA SER A 85 -2.14 15.43 -0.33
C SER A 85 -2.59 15.08 -1.76
N ALA A 86 -2.26 15.92 -2.74
CA ALA A 86 -2.61 15.69 -4.14
C ALA A 86 -1.89 14.45 -4.69
N GLU A 87 -0.60 14.30 -4.42
CA GLU A 87 0.18 13.12 -4.81
C GLU A 87 -0.35 11.85 -4.16
N LEU A 88 -0.69 11.89 -2.86
CA LEU A 88 -1.28 10.75 -2.15
C LEU A 88 -2.65 10.36 -2.71
N THR A 89 -3.46 11.32 -3.15
CA THR A 89 -4.73 11.05 -3.84
C THR A 89 -4.49 10.33 -5.17
N THR A 90 -3.52 10.81 -5.96
CA THR A 90 -3.12 10.16 -7.22
C THR A 90 -2.61 8.74 -6.98
N ALA A 91 -1.76 8.55 -5.97
CA ALA A 91 -1.23 7.25 -5.59
C ALA A 91 -2.34 6.26 -5.19
N ALA A 92 -3.30 6.69 -4.35
CA ALA A 92 -4.45 5.87 -3.98
C ALA A 92 -5.26 5.40 -5.21
N GLY A 93 -5.50 6.31 -6.16
CA GLY A 93 -6.17 5.98 -7.42
C GLY A 93 -5.40 4.93 -8.24
N ALA A 94 -4.08 5.10 -8.37
CA ALA A 94 -3.22 4.14 -9.05
C ALA A 94 -3.19 2.77 -8.36
N LEU A 95 -3.15 2.73 -7.02
CA LEU A 95 -3.19 1.49 -6.24
C LEU A 95 -4.53 0.77 -6.41
N ARG A 96 -5.66 1.47 -6.42
CA ARG A 96 -6.97 0.87 -6.72
C ARG A 96 -7.03 0.27 -8.12
N LEU A 97 -6.42 0.92 -9.12
CA LEU A 97 -6.28 0.33 -10.45
C LEU A 97 -5.42 -0.93 -10.39
N ALA A 98 -4.27 -0.91 -9.71
CA ALA A 98 -3.42 -2.09 -9.53
C ALA A 98 -4.17 -3.25 -8.83
N SER A 99 -4.93 -2.97 -7.77
CA SER A 99 -5.77 -3.94 -7.07
C SER A 99 -6.76 -4.61 -8.01
N ASN A 100 -7.43 -3.85 -8.90
CA ASN A 100 -8.30 -4.42 -9.92
C ASN A 100 -7.57 -5.37 -10.88
N HIS A 101 -6.34 -5.04 -11.27
CA HIS A 101 -5.52 -5.94 -12.10
C HIS A 101 -5.14 -7.23 -11.35
N VAL A 102 -4.75 -7.11 -10.09
CA VAL A 102 -4.44 -8.27 -9.23
C VAL A 102 -5.69 -9.13 -9.00
N GLY A 103 -6.87 -8.54 -8.78
CA GLY A 103 -8.13 -9.26 -8.67
C GLY A 103 -8.50 -10.05 -9.94
N ARG A 104 -8.18 -9.51 -11.12
CA ARG A 104 -8.33 -10.25 -12.38
C ARG A 104 -7.31 -11.39 -12.50
N ALA A 105 -6.06 -11.16 -12.12
CA ALA A 105 -5.04 -12.21 -12.08
C ALA A 105 -5.46 -13.36 -11.12
N HIS A 106 -5.98 -13.01 -9.94
CA HIS A 106 -6.54 -13.95 -8.98
C HIS A 106 -7.68 -14.78 -9.59
N SER A 107 -8.60 -14.12 -10.29
CA SER A 107 -9.71 -14.78 -11.00
C SER A 107 -9.24 -15.73 -12.10
N HIS A 108 -8.21 -15.33 -12.88
CA HIS A 108 -7.61 -16.21 -13.88
C HIS A 108 -6.86 -17.38 -13.24
N ASN A 109 -6.23 -17.19 -12.08
CA ASN A 109 -5.54 -18.25 -11.38
C ASN A 109 -6.49 -19.30 -10.78
N ALA A 110 -7.75 -18.94 -10.50
CA ALA A 110 -8.76 -19.84 -9.95
C ALA A 110 -9.01 -21.11 -10.80
N VAL A 111 -8.74 -21.02 -12.11
CA VAL A 111 -8.93 -22.14 -13.05
C VAL A 111 -7.63 -22.88 -13.37
N VAL A 112 -6.49 -22.42 -12.87
CA VAL A 112 -5.19 -23.05 -13.10
C VAL A 112 -5.05 -24.30 -12.22
N ARG A 113 -4.69 -25.42 -12.84
CA ARG A 113 -4.44 -26.69 -12.15
C ARG A 113 -2.93 -26.92 -12.04
N TRP A 114 -2.38 -26.56 -10.90
CA TRP A 114 -0.95 -26.74 -10.61
C TRP A 114 -0.61 -28.19 -10.24
N TYR A 115 0.43 -28.74 -10.88
CA TYR A 115 1.07 -29.98 -10.43
C TYR A 115 2.05 -29.66 -9.29
N PRO A 116 2.21 -30.56 -8.28
CA PRO A 116 3.19 -30.37 -7.21
C PRO A 116 4.64 -30.31 -7.72
N GLU A 117 4.93 -31.02 -8.81
CA GLU A 117 6.25 -31.10 -9.44
C GLU A 117 6.09 -30.80 -10.95
N PRO A 118 7.05 -30.09 -11.58
CA PRO A 118 7.08 -29.92 -13.04
C PRO A 118 7.13 -31.28 -13.74
N ARG A 119 6.41 -31.41 -14.88
CA ARG A 119 6.49 -32.58 -15.74
C ARG A 119 7.57 -32.43 -16.82
#